data_AF-A0A2H0WNP2-F1
#
_entry.id   AF-A0A2H0WNP2-F1
#
_cell.length_a   1.000
_cell.length_b   1.000
_cell.length_c   1.000
_cell.angle_alpha   90.00
_cell.angle_beta   90.00
_cell.angle_gamma   90.00
#
_symmetry.space_group_name_H-M   'P 1'
#
loop_
_entity.id
_entity.type
_entity.pdbx_description
1 polymer ?
#
loop_
_entity_poly.entity_id
_entity_poly.type
_entity_poly.pdbx_seq_one_letter_code
_entity_poly.pdbx_strand_id
1 'polypeptide(L)'
;MNKSKLNAIVDVLIAVFFVFSAFSGWVLDKKILGGGLGRGRNLLGTVEFLSLDRHGWASLHGLASWLLVAFVFVHLVLHFNWIKNLPGLLKK
;
A
#
# COMPACT_ATOMS: atom_id res chain seq x y z
N MET A 1 -16.77 14.58 -15.42
CA MET A 1 -17.14 13.59 -14.39
C MET A 1 -17.60 14.33 -13.13
N ASN A 2 -18.63 13.86 -12.42
CA ASN A 2 -19.08 14.53 -11.18
C ASN A 2 -17.97 14.43 -10.12
N LYS A 3 -17.70 15.52 -9.39
CA LYS A 3 -16.67 15.60 -8.34
C LYS A 3 -16.84 14.48 -7.29
N SER A 4 -18.07 14.19 -6.88
CA SER A 4 -18.35 13.11 -5.92
C SER A 4 -18.01 11.73 -6.47
N LYS A 5 -18.19 11.50 -7.79
CA LYS A 5 -17.78 10.24 -8.43
C LYS A 5 -16.26 10.12 -8.48
N LEU A 6 -15.55 11.20 -8.79
CA LEU A 6 -14.08 11.21 -8.79
C LEU A 6 -13.51 10.88 -7.41
N ASN A 7 -14.03 11.52 -6.36
CA ASN A 7 -13.59 11.25 -4.99
C ASN A 7 -13.83 9.78 -4.61
N ALA A 8 -15.03 9.25 -4.87
CA ALA A 8 -15.35 7.86 -4.57
C ALA A 8 -14.43 6.86 -5.32
N ILE A 9 -14.09 7.14 -6.58
CA ILE A 9 -13.16 6.30 -7.34
C ILE A 9 -11.77 6.31 -6.69
N VAL A 10 -11.25 7.49 -6.33
CA VAL A 10 -9.93 7.62 -5.69
C VAL A 10 -9.91 6.88 -4.35
N ASP A 11 -10.96 7.02 -3.54
CA ASP A 11 -11.06 6.36 -2.23
C ASP A 11 -11.11 4.83 -2.37
N VAL A 12 -11.85 4.31 -3.35
CA VAL A 12 -11.89 2.86 -3.65
C VAL A 12 -10.52 2.37 -4.10
N LEU A 13 -9.82 3.13 -4.95
CA LEU A 13 -8.47 2.76 -5.39
C LEU A 13 -7.50 2.74 -4.20
N ILE A 14 -7.54 3.73 -3.32
CA ILE A 14 -6.77 3.74 -2.06
C ILE A 14 -7.05 2.49 -1.24
N ALA A 15 -8.33 2.15 -1.03
CA ALA A 15 -8.70 0.97 -0.25
C ALA A 15 -8.15 -0.33 -0.86
N VAL A 16 -8.25 -0.48 -2.19
CA VAL A 16 -7.74 -1.66 -2.90
C VAL A 16 -6.21 -1.76 -2.79
N PHE A 17 -5.48 -0.68 -3.08
CA PHE A 17 -4.01 -0.69 -3.01
C PHE A 17 -3.50 -0.84 -1.57
N PHE A 18 -4.24 -0.33 -0.59
CA PHE A 18 -3.97 -0.56 0.82
C PHE A 18 -4.05 -2.05 1.15
N VAL A 19 -5.12 -2.74 0.73
CA VAL A 19 -5.26 -4.18 0.96
C VAL A 19 -4.12 -4.97 0.31
N PHE A 20 -3.76 -4.65 -0.94
CA PHE A 20 -2.64 -5.30 -1.62
C PHE A 20 -1.29 -5.04 -0.93
N SER A 21 -1.03 -3.80 -0.52
CA SER A 21 0.20 -3.45 0.20
C SER A 21 0.26 -4.13 1.56
N ALA A 22 -0.82 -4.11 2.34
CA ALA A 22 -0.89 -4.78 3.64
C ALA A 22 -0.71 -6.29 3.54
N PHE A 23 -1.37 -6.94 2.57
CA PHE A 23 -1.27 -8.37 2.36
C PHE A 23 0.14 -8.78 1.92
N SER A 24 0.72 -8.09 0.93
CA SER A 24 2.08 -8.36 0.48
C SER A 24 3.13 -8.07 1.57
N GLY A 25 2.91 -7.05 2.40
CA GLY A 25 3.75 -6.77 3.58
C GLY A 25 3.67 -7.88 4.63
N TRP A 26 2.47 -8.43 4.85
CA TRP A 26 2.27 -9.60 5.71
C TRP A 26 2.97 -10.85 5.16
N VAL A 27 2.93 -11.09 3.85
CA VAL A 27 3.68 -12.19 3.19
C VAL A 27 5.20 -12.01 3.32
N LEU A 28 5.69 -10.78 3.27
CA LEU A 28 7.11 -10.47 3.46
C LEU A 28 7.57 -10.52 4.92
N ASP A 29 6.64 -10.61 5.87
CA ASP A 29 6.96 -10.74 7.27
C ASP A 29 7.85 -11.97 7.53
N LYS A 30 8.62 -11.90 8.60
CA LYS A 30 9.63 -12.92 8.95
C LYS A 30 9.02 -14.32 9.11
N LYS A 31 7.72 -14.42 9.36
CA LYS A 31 6.99 -15.68 9.55
C LYS A 31 6.70 -16.45 8.26
N ILE A 32 6.59 -15.76 7.11
CA ILE A 32 6.18 -16.41 5.85
C ILE A 32 7.38 -16.56 4.92
N LEU A 33 7.97 -15.45 4.46
CA LEU A 33 9.12 -15.48 3.55
C LEU A 33 10.47 -15.13 4.19
N GLY A 34 10.48 -14.64 5.44
CA GLY A 34 11.73 -14.38 6.17
C GLY A 34 12.47 -13.13 5.68
N GLY A 35 13.11 -12.40 6.59
CA GLY A 35 13.79 -11.12 6.28
C GLY A 35 15.03 -10.88 7.15
N GLY A 36 15.86 -11.90 7.34
CA GLY A 36 17.16 -11.77 8.02
C GLY A 36 18.28 -11.42 7.03
N LEU A 37 19.15 -10.49 7.42
CA LEU A 37 20.27 -9.87 6.68
C LEU A 37 21.37 -10.83 6.17
N GLY A 38 21.11 -12.14 6.03
CA GLY A 38 22.14 -13.13 5.71
C GLY A 38 21.63 -14.44 5.09
N ARG A 39 20.38 -14.51 4.62
CA ARG A 39 19.81 -15.73 4.00
C ARG A 39 19.54 -15.61 2.50
N GLY A 40 20.32 -14.75 1.82
CA GLY A 40 20.30 -14.64 0.36
C GLY A 40 20.64 -15.93 -0.40
N ARG A 41 21.09 -16.98 0.30
CA ARG A 41 21.23 -18.35 -0.19
C ARG A 41 20.85 -19.31 0.93
N ASN A 42 19.58 -19.71 1.02
CA ASN A 42 19.31 -21.00 1.63
C ASN A 42 20.05 -22.04 0.78
N LEU A 43 20.99 -22.76 1.39
CA LEU A 43 21.70 -23.90 0.79
C LEU A 43 20.76 -25.06 0.40
N LEU A 44 19.44 -24.89 0.56
CA LEU A 44 18.37 -25.89 0.46
C LEU A 44 17.16 -25.46 -0.41
N GLY A 45 17.20 -24.31 -1.09
CA GLY A 45 16.15 -23.88 -2.04
C GLY A 45 15.47 -22.54 -1.72
N THR A 46 14.85 -21.93 -2.75
CA THR A 46 14.01 -20.74 -2.65
C THR A 46 12.71 -21.06 -1.93
N VAL A 47 12.38 -20.31 -0.87
CA VAL A 47 11.06 -20.39 -0.23
C VAL A 47 10.10 -19.56 -1.06
N GLU A 48 9.05 -20.21 -1.55
CA GLU A 48 8.00 -19.57 -2.35
C GLU A 48 6.68 -19.56 -1.58
N PHE A 49 5.89 -18.52 -1.81
CA PHE A 49 4.51 -18.43 -1.34
C PHE A 49 3.64 -18.02 -2.52
N LEU A 50 2.59 -18.81 -2.83
CA LEU A 50 1.76 -18.64 -4.04
C LEU A 50 2.59 -18.50 -5.33
N SER A 51 3.61 -19.35 -5.49
CA SER A 51 4.49 -19.40 -6.67
C SER A 51 5.30 -18.14 -6.93
N LEU A 52 5.43 -17.26 -5.93
CA LEU A 52 6.34 -16.13 -5.96
C LEU A 52 7.36 -16.27 -4.83
N ASP A 53 8.61 -15.99 -5.16
CA ASP A 53 9.68 -15.85 -4.18
C ASP A 53 9.60 -14.51 -3.46
N ARG A 54 10.49 -14.30 -2.49
CA ARG A 54 10.56 -13.05 -1.74
C ARG A 54 10.77 -11.83 -2.64
N HIS A 55 11.51 -11.96 -3.75
CA HIS A 55 11.76 -10.85 -4.66
C HIS A 55 10.49 -10.47 -5.45
N GLY A 56 9.71 -11.45 -5.91
CA GLY A 56 8.40 -11.24 -6.51
C GLY A 56 7.45 -10.52 -5.56
N TRP A 57 7.33 -11.00 -4.31
CA TRP A 57 6.50 -10.35 -3.29
C TRP A 57 6.98 -8.95 -2.93
N ALA A 58 8.30 -8.72 -2.85
CA ALA A 58 8.87 -7.40 -2.59
C ALA A 58 8.58 -6.41 -3.72
N SER A 59 8.63 -6.86 -4.97
CA SER A 59 8.29 -6.06 -6.14
C SER A 59 6.79 -5.69 -6.14
N LEU A 60 5.91 -6.65 -5.86
CA LEU A 60 4.47 -6.40 -5.73
C LEU A 60 4.15 -5.43 -4.60
N HIS A 61 4.76 -5.62 -3.43
CA HIS A 61 4.59 -4.74 -2.28
C HIS A 61 5.05 -3.32 -2.60
N GLY A 62 6.22 -3.17 -3.23
CA GLY A 62 6.76 -1.88 -3.65
C GLY A 62 5.83 -1.16 -4.63
N LEU A 63 5.38 -1.85 -5.69
CA LEU A 63 4.48 -1.28 -6.68
C LEU A 63 3.13 -0.85 -6.07
N ALA A 64 2.50 -1.73 -5.28
CA ALA A 64 1.24 -1.41 -4.61
C ALA A 64 1.38 -0.22 -3.66
N SER A 65 2.50 -0.12 -2.94
CA SER A 65 2.75 0.97 -1.99
C SER A 65 3.02 2.30 -2.70
N TRP A 66 3.76 2.30 -3.82
CA TRP A 66 3.95 3.51 -4.62
C TRP A 66 2.64 4.03 -5.21
N LEU A 67 1.80 3.14 -5.73
CA LEU A 67 0.48 3.51 -6.23
C LEU A 67 -0.42 4.03 -5.10
N LEU A 68 -0.40 3.39 -3.93
CA LEU A 68 -1.11 3.86 -2.74
C LEU A 68 -0.70 5.30 -2.38
N VAL A 69 0.60 5.59 -2.32
CA VAL A 69 1.12 6.94 -2.04
C VAL A 69 0.63 7.94 -3.08
N ALA A 70 0.68 7.59 -4.36
CA ALA A 70 0.20 8.46 -5.44
C ALA A 70 -1.31 8.78 -5.29
N PHE A 71 -2.14 7.78 -5.01
CA PHE A 71 -3.58 7.99 -4.81
C PHE A 71 -3.89 8.77 -3.53
N VAL A 72 -3.17 8.52 -2.44
CA VAL A 72 -3.31 9.32 -1.21
C VAL A 72 -2.97 10.78 -1.49
N PHE A 73 -1.93 11.07 -2.27
CA PHE A 73 -1.60 12.44 -2.65
C PHE A 73 -2.73 13.10 -3.44
N VAL A 74 -3.30 12.39 -4.42
CA VAL A 74 -4.48 12.87 -5.18
C VAL A 74 -5.67 13.10 -4.25
N HIS A 75 -5.96 12.19 -3.33
CA HIS A 75 -7.03 12.35 -2.33
C HIS A 75 -6.84 13.61 -1.49
N LEU A 76 -5.62 13.86 -0.98
CA LEU A 76 -5.32 15.07 -0.21
C LEU A 76 -5.55 16.35 -1.02
N VAL A 77 -5.17 16.38 -2.30
CA VAL A 77 -5.43 17.53 -3.18
C VAL A 77 -6.94 17.72 -3.39
N LEU A 78 -7.69 16.64 -3.64
CA LEU A 78 -9.15 16.70 -3.81
C LEU A 78 -9.88 17.21 -2.56
N HIS A 79 -9.35 16.88 -1.38
CA HIS A 79 -9.92 17.24 -0.07
C HIS A 79 -9.28 18.48 0.56
N PHE A 80 -8.33 19.14 -0.09
CA PHE A 80 -7.57 20.26 0.48
C PHE A 80 -8.44 21.40 1.01
N ASN A 81 -9.53 21.73 0.30
CA ASN A 81 -10.49 22.76 0.72
C ASN A 81 -11.27 22.40 1.98
N TRP A 82 -11.46 21.12 2.27
CA TRP A 82 -12.05 20.66 3.52
C TRP A 82 -11.01 20.68 4.65
N ILE A 83 -9.79 20.20 4.38
CA ILE A 83 -8.68 20.15 5.35
C ILE A 83 -8.34 21.54 5.89
N LYS A 84 -8.27 22.57 5.04
CA LYS A 84 -7.97 23.95 5.49
C LYS A 84 -8.99 24.52 6.46
N ASN A 85 -10.23 24.01 6.45
CA ASN A 85 -11.32 24.47 7.32
C ASN A 85 -11.41 23.65 8.63
N LEU A 86 -10.66 22.56 8.75
CA LEU A 86 -10.64 21.68 9.92
C LEU A 86 -10.34 22.41 11.25
N PRO A 87 -9.39 23.37 11.31
CA PRO A 87 -9.10 24.09 12.55
C PRO A 87 -10.28 24.92 13.09
N GLY A 88 -11.20 25.33 12.21
CA GLY A 88 -12.42 26.04 12.62
C GLY A 88 -13.47 25.12 13.25
N LEU A 89 -13.45 23.82 12.92
CA LEU A 89 -14.35 22.80 13.47
C LEU A 89 -13.91 22.32 14.87
N LEU A 90 -12.61 22.30 15.15
CA LEU A 90 -12.05 21.82 16.43
C LEU A 90 -12.07 22.86 17.56
N LYS A 91 -12.48 24.10 17.26
CA LYS A 91 -12.59 25.21 18.23
C LYS A 91 -14.01 25.43 18.77
N LYS A 92 -14.93 24.51 18.47
CA LYS A 92 -16.28 24.45 19.05
C LYS A 92 -16.27 23.60 20.31
#